data_AF-A0A2V7MP74-F1
#
_entry.id   AF-A0A2V7MP74-F1
#
_cell.length_a   1.000
_cell.length_b   1.000
_cell.length_c   1.000
_cell.angle_alpha   90.00
_cell.angle_beta   90.00
_cell.angle_gamma   90.00
#
_symmetry.space_group_name_H-M   'P 1'
#
loop_
_entity.id
_entity.type
_entity.pdbx_description
1 polymer ?
#
loop_
_entity_poly.entity_id
_entity_poly.type
_entity_poly.pdbx_seq_one_letter_code
_entity_poly.pdbx_strand_id
1 'polypeptide(L)'
;MPPNSIAVLYFDNLSRDTADAYLADGLTEDIIVRLGQIERLTVKSRNAVKRFRERGAEDPAVLGQTLGVAYLVSGSVRRAGPRLRVTVQLVRAADGLQVWGDVFDRSSGDLLSIGEENARAVAAAVAGRLLPVERTVLAARPTRQPGAYDHFLRGNFYLAQRTARAEAHAAEEYEAALRLDPGFGAARGRIAYVYGFFVNRGWSYPGVSAESLLARGLALADRVLRSDSTAVDAWLARGNLLRSVDPPRAKEAMRLATVFDPQSAEAFTFYGAMLRELGDDAAASRALLHALELDPASAITMVILAGGAFIERRYQEASRWTDSALTVDPGFHDGYAMRGLSRLYLGDIAGARADAETALRIAPGEPPLEESVLAQLEVRAGDTVAARARVDRLLTEASDRPDLNSFYGRHIAAALVALGNHERALEVLERIRPRGGRLGLFLRSPEFDALRTSPRFQRLVEESRPR
;
A
#
# COMPACT_ATOMS: atom_id res chain seq x y z
N MET A 1 7.11 -27.16 7.04
CA MET A 1 6.68 -25.79 7.43
C MET A 1 7.15 -25.54 8.85
N PRO A 2 7.48 -24.30 9.25
CA PRO A 2 7.80 -24.00 10.65
C PRO A 2 6.64 -24.47 11.55
N PRO A 3 6.92 -25.09 12.71
CA PRO A 3 5.86 -25.71 13.52
C PRO A 3 4.86 -24.71 14.08
N ASN A 4 5.28 -23.46 14.30
CA ASN A 4 4.44 -22.38 14.83
C ASN A 4 4.11 -21.31 13.77
N SER A 5 3.99 -21.70 12.50
CA SER A 5 3.58 -20.76 11.45
C SER A 5 2.06 -20.72 11.27
N ILE A 6 1.52 -19.50 11.18
CA ILE A 6 0.09 -19.21 11.20
C ILE A 6 -0.27 -18.28 10.03
N ALA A 7 -1.40 -18.54 9.39
CA ALA A 7 -2.10 -17.54 8.59
C ALA A 7 -3.50 -17.30 9.16
N VAL A 8 -3.86 -16.03 9.37
CA VAL A 8 -5.21 -15.65 9.80
C VAL A 8 -6.00 -15.22 8.58
N LEU A 9 -6.98 -16.02 8.18
CA LEU A 9 -7.85 -15.72 7.05
C LEU A 9 -8.87 -14.64 7.46
N TYR A 10 -9.29 -13.84 6.49
CA TYR A 10 -10.33 -12.83 6.72
C TYR A 10 -11.62 -13.51 7.19
N PHE A 11 -12.12 -13.04 8.33
CA PHE A 11 -13.34 -13.59 8.91
C PHE A 11 -14.56 -13.26 8.05
N ASP A 12 -15.52 -14.17 8.02
CA ASP A 12 -16.79 -13.95 7.33
C ASP A 12 -17.62 -12.89 8.08
N ASN A 13 -18.13 -11.90 7.36
CA ASN A 13 -19.15 -11.01 7.93
C ASN A 13 -20.53 -11.68 7.81
N LEU A 14 -21.03 -12.21 8.92
CA LEU A 14 -22.36 -12.79 9.04
C LEU A 14 -23.39 -11.79 9.61
N SER A 15 -23.01 -10.52 9.75
CA SER A 15 -23.91 -9.44 10.15
C SER A 15 -24.91 -9.15 9.03
N ARG A 16 -26.13 -8.72 9.40
CA ARG A 16 -27.14 -8.33 8.41
C ARG A 16 -26.81 -7.01 7.72
N ASP A 17 -26.15 -6.11 8.45
CA ASP A 17 -25.76 -4.81 7.95
C ASP A 17 -24.36 -4.89 7.30
N THR A 18 -24.28 -4.49 6.03
CA THR A 18 -23.00 -4.40 5.31
C THR A 18 -22.09 -3.32 5.88
N ALA A 19 -22.64 -2.34 6.61
CA ALA A 19 -21.87 -1.31 7.30
C ALA A 19 -20.98 -1.87 8.43
N ASP A 20 -21.21 -3.12 8.87
CA ASP A 20 -20.39 -3.83 9.85
C ASP A 20 -19.26 -4.66 9.20
N ALA A 21 -19.10 -4.63 7.87
CA ALA A 21 -18.05 -5.39 7.17
C ALA A 21 -16.63 -5.04 7.67
N TYR A 22 -16.41 -3.78 8.08
CA TYR A 22 -15.14 -3.36 8.67
C TYR A 22 -14.79 -4.10 9.97
N LEU A 23 -15.77 -4.64 10.71
CA LEU A 23 -15.51 -5.35 11.97
C LEU A 23 -14.78 -6.67 11.69
N ALA A 24 -15.21 -7.41 10.67
CA ALA A 24 -14.57 -8.66 10.29
C ALA A 24 -13.11 -8.42 9.85
N ASP A 25 -12.90 -7.42 9.01
CA ASP A 25 -11.58 -7.07 8.48
C ASP A 25 -10.69 -6.50 9.56
N GLY A 26 -11.19 -5.51 10.29
CA GLY A 26 -10.48 -4.84 11.36
C GLY A 26 -10.04 -5.81 12.45
N LEU A 27 -10.90 -6.74 12.87
CA LEU A 27 -10.54 -7.75 13.87
C LEU A 27 -9.52 -8.77 13.33
N THR A 28 -9.66 -9.20 12.07
CA THR A 28 -8.68 -10.08 11.43
C THR A 28 -7.30 -9.42 11.44
N GLU A 29 -7.22 -8.17 11.00
CA GLU A 29 -5.98 -7.39 10.96
C GLU A 29 -5.38 -7.16 12.36
N ASP A 30 -6.22 -6.83 13.35
CA ASP A 30 -5.77 -6.66 14.73
C ASP A 30 -5.16 -7.95 15.30
N ILE A 31 -5.78 -9.11 15.02
CA ILE A 31 -5.25 -10.41 15.41
C ILE A 31 -3.91 -10.69 14.72
N ILE A 32 -3.79 -10.44 13.41
CA ILE A 32 -2.52 -10.60 12.67
C ILE A 32 -1.41 -9.77 13.31
N VAL A 33 -1.68 -8.49 13.58
CA VAL A 33 -0.71 -7.56 14.19
C VAL A 33 -0.29 -8.05 15.59
N ARG A 34 -1.24 -8.43 16.45
CA ARG A 34 -0.95 -8.92 17.81
C ARG A 34 -0.13 -10.22 17.80
N LEU A 35 -0.51 -11.18 16.96
CA LEU A 35 0.22 -12.44 16.85
C LEU A 35 1.63 -12.24 16.30
N GLY A 36 1.82 -11.28 15.38
CA GLY A 36 3.13 -10.94 14.82
C GLY A 36 4.12 -10.41 15.85
N GLN A 37 3.66 -9.92 17.01
CA GLN A 37 4.52 -9.48 18.10
C GLN A 37 5.05 -10.64 18.97
N ILE A 38 4.63 -11.87 18.70
CA ILE A 38 5.11 -13.06 19.42
C ILE A 38 6.25 -13.69 18.61
N GLU A 39 7.49 -13.53 19.08
CA GLU A 39 8.69 -14.06 18.40
C GLU A 39 8.63 -15.57 18.11
N ARG A 40 7.91 -16.33 18.93
CA ARG A 40 7.73 -17.78 18.77
C ARG A 40 6.71 -18.17 17.71
N LEU A 41 6.03 -17.20 17.09
CA LEU A 41 5.08 -17.39 16.01
C LEU A 41 5.63 -16.82 14.71
N THR A 42 5.40 -17.53 13.61
CA THR A 42 5.67 -17.01 12.26
C THR A 42 4.33 -16.70 11.60
N VAL A 43 3.93 -15.43 11.58
CA VAL A 43 2.62 -15.01 11.09
C VAL A 43 2.72 -14.51 9.66
N LYS A 44 1.85 -15.01 8.78
CA LYS A 44 1.76 -14.51 7.39
C LYS A 44 1.16 -13.11 7.36
N SER A 45 1.67 -12.29 6.45
CA SER A 45 1.18 -10.92 6.26
C SER A 45 -0.29 -10.91 5.84
N ARG A 46 -0.96 -9.78 6.11
CA ARG A 46 -2.32 -9.53 5.60
C ARG A 46 -2.44 -9.68 4.08
N ASN A 47 -1.43 -9.28 3.33
CA ASN A 47 -1.47 -9.32 1.86
C ASN A 47 -1.47 -10.78 1.38
N ALA A 48 -0.68 -11.63 2.04
CA ALA A 48 -0.61 -13.06 1.73
C ALA A 48 -1.96 -13.77 1.87
N VAL A 49 -2.77 -13.37 2.84
CA VAL A 49 -4.09 -13.97 3.12
C VAL A 49 -5.25 -13.30 2.39
N LYS A 50 -5.18 -11.98 2.13
CA LYS A 50 -6.26 -11.20 1.50
C LYS A 50 -6.71 -11.80 0.16
N ARG A 51 -5.79 -12.32 -0.63
CA ARG A 51 -6.07 -12.92 -1.95
C ARG A 51 -6.97 -14.16 -1.93
N PHE A 52 -7.09 -14.80 -0.77
CA PHE A 52 -7.91 -16.01 -0.59
C PHE A 52 -9.34 -15.68 -0.13
N ARG A 53 -9.63 -14.41 0.18
CA ARG A 53 -10.95 -13.97 0.67
C ARG A 53 -12.09 -14.30 -0.30
N GLU A 54 -11.87 -14.09 -1.59
CA GLU A 54 -12.92 -14.26 -2.61
C GLU A 54 -12.96 -15.68 -3.22
N ARG A 55 -12.02 -16.55 -2.84
CA ARG A 55 -11.86 -17.87 -3.45
C ARG A 55 -12.74 -18.96 -2.81
N GLY A 56 -13.52 -18.61 -1.79
CA GLY A 56 -14.41 -19.53 -1.09
C GLY A 56 -13.65 -20.54 -0.22
N ALA A 57 -14.30 -21.66 0.10
CA ALA A 57 -13.72 -22.73 0.92
C ALA A 57 -12.66 -23.53 0.12
N GLU A 58 -11.42 -23.04 0.10
CA GLU A 58 -10.27 -23.80 -0.38
C GLU A 58 -9.87 -24.90 0.63
N ASP A 59 -9.28 -25.98 0.12
CA ASP A 59 -8.74 -27.06 0.95
C ASP A 59 -7.64 -26.50 1.88
N PRO A 60 -7.76 -26.67 3.22
CA PRO A 60 -6.74 -26.27 4.19
C PRO A 60 -5.32 -26.74 3.87
N ALA A 61 -5.17 -27.92 3.26
CA ALA A 61 -3.87 -28.46 2.88
C ALA A 61 -3.23 -27.67 1.74
N VAL A 62 -4.02 -27.30 0.74
CA VAL A 62 -3.58 -26.47 -0.38
C VAL A 62 -3.24 -25.06 0.10
N LEU A 63 -4.11 -24.47 0.93
CA LEU A 63 -3.88 -23.15 1.53
C LEU A 63 -2.60 -23.13 2.36
N GLY A 64 -2.41 -24.11 3.25
CA GLY A 64 -1.22 -24.17 4.09
C GLY A 64 0.06 -24.41 3.30
N GLN A 65 0.03 -25.20 2.22
CA GLN A 65 1.17 -25.31 1.30
C GLN A 65 1.48 -24.00 0.60
N THR A 66 0.45 -23.34 0.07
CA THR A 66 0.59 -22.09 -0.68
C THR A 66 1.08 -20.94 0.20
N LEU A 67 0.62 -20.88 1.45
CA LEU A 67 1.03 -19.87 2.43
C LEU A 67 2.31 -20.28 3.19
N GLY A 68 2.69 -21.56 3.16
CA GLY A 68 3.81 -22.11 3.92
C GLY A 68 3.57 -22.13 5.44
N VAL A 69 2.33 -22.39 5.87
CA VAL A 69 1.91 -22.35 7.27
C VAL A 69 1.41 -23.68 7.81
N ALA A 70 1.76 -23.99 9.06
CA ALA A 70 1.28 -25.19 9.75
C ALA A 70 -0.19 -25.06 10.20
N TYR A 71 -0.63 -23.83 10.47
CA TYR A 71 -1.98 -23.56 10.97
C TYR A 71 -2.69 -22.45 10.18
N LEU A 72 -3.98 -22.62 10.00
CA LEU A 72 -4.91 -21.63 9.47
C LEU A 72 -5.88 -21.22 10.59
N VAL A 73 -6.06 -19.92 10.75
CA VAL A 73 -7.10 -19.36 11.62
C VAL A 73 -8.21 -18.86 10.72
N SER A 74 -9.41 -19.40 10.88
CA SER A 74 -10.62 -18.94 10.20
C SER A 74 -11.66 -18.51 11.23
N GLY A 75 -12.68 -17.78 10.79
CA GLY A 75 -13.66 -17.27 11.72
C GLY A 75 -14.79 -16.52 11.06
N SER A 76 -15.72 -16.07 11.90
CA SER A 76 -16.84 -15.25 11.47
C SER A 76 -17.17 -14.20 12.52
N VAL A 77 -17.68 -13.06 12.06
CA VAL A 77 -18.11 -11.95 12.90
C VAL A 77 -19.58 -11.68 12.61
N ARG A 78 -20.40 -11.61 13.67
CA ARG A 78 -21.81 -11.28 13.58
C ARG A 78 -22.19 -10.26 14.65
N ARG A 79 -22.62 -9.09 14.22
CA ARG A 79 -23.25 -8.11 15.10
C ARG A 79 -24.77 -8.29 15.12
N ALA A 80 -25.35 -8.29 16.31
CA ALA A 80 -26.79 -8.33 16.53
C ALA A 80 -27.14 -7.33 17.65
N GLY A 81 -27.50 -6.11 17.25
CA GLY A 81 -27.74 -5.00 18.18
C GLY A 81 -26.48 -4.68 18.99
N PRO A 82 -26.54 -4.68 20.33
CA PRO A 82 -25.40 -4.37 21.18
C PRO A 82 -24.44 -5.55 21.40
N ARG A 83 -24.67 -6.71 20.77
CA ARG A 83 -23.83 -7.90 20.94
C ARG A 83 -23.02 -8.15 19.68
N LEU A 84 -21.75 -8.48 19.88
CA LEU A 84 -20.84 -8.94 18.84
C LEU A 84 -20.43 -10.37 19.17
N ARG A 85 -20.71 -11.29 18.24
CA ARG A 85 -20.28 -12.67 18.32
C ARG A 85 -19.18 -12.90 17.31
N VAL A 86 -18.03 -13.36 17.79
CA VAL A 86 -16.89 -13.75 16.96
C VAL A 86 -16.63 -15.23 17.18
N THR A 87 -16.63 -16.01 16.09
CA THR A 87 -16.24 -17.42 16.13
C THR A 87 -14.85 -17.52 15.54
N VAL A 88 -13.94 -18.22 16.21
CA VAL A 88 -12.58 -18.46 15.71
C VAL A 88 -12.29 -19.94 15.77
N GLN A 89 -11.65 -20.43 14.72
CA GLN A 89 -11.23 -21.81 14.58
C GLN A 89 -9.77 -21.85 14.17
N LEU A 90 -9.04 -22.80 14.75
CA LEU A 90 -7.67 -23.11 14.37
C LEU A 90 -7.69 -24.48 13.70
N VAL A 91 -7.21 -24.52 12.47
CA VAL A 91 -7.16 -25.71 11.62
C VAL A 91 -5.70 -26.04 11.34
N ARG A 92 -5.32 -27.30 11.52
CA ARG A 92 -4.01 -27.77 11.07
C ARG A 92 -4.04 -27.93 9.56
N ALA A 93 -3.13 -27.24 8.89
CA ALA A 93 -3.09 -27.22 7.43
C ALA A 93 -2.92 -28.61 6.82
N ALA A 94 -2.02 -29.44 7.37
CA ALA A 94 -1.61 -30.70 6.75
C ALA A 94 -2.76 -31.69 6.46
N ASP A 95 -3.81 -31.67 7.27
CA ASP A 95 -4.92 -32.64 7.21
C ASP A 95 -6.31 -32.02 7.41
N GLY A 96 -6.39 -30.68 7.51
CA GLY A 96 -7.66 -29.96 7.69
C GLY A 96 -8.34 -30.19 9.04
N LEU A 97 -7.67 -30.84 10.00
CA LEU A 97 -8.28 -31.10 11.30
C LEU A 97 -8.38 -29.82 12.13
N GLN A 98 -9.58 -29.55 12.64
CA GLN A 98 -9.79 -28.49 13.62
C GLN A 98 -9.11 -28.89 14.93
N VAL A 99 -8.09 -28.15 15.32
CA VAL A 99 -7.33 -28.39 16.55
C VAL A 99 -7.89 -27.61 17.73
N TRP A 100 -8.57 -26.50 17.47
CA TRP A 100 -9.22 -25.67 18.47
C TRP A 100 -10.31 -24.81 17.82
N GLY A 101 -11.30 -24.39 18.61
CA GLY A 101 -12.21 -23.34 18.23
C GLY A 101 -12.97 -22.82 19.45
N ASP A 102 -13.43 -21.57 19.36
CA ASP A 102 -14.14 -20.90 20.45
C ASP A 102 -15.07 -19.82 19.92
N VAL A 103 -16.01 -19.39 20.77
CA VAL A 103 -17.02 -18.37 20.48
C VAL A 103 -16.93 -17.27 21.51
N PHE A 104 -16.55 -16.08 21.06
CA PHE A 104 -16.46 -14.87 21.86
C PHE A 104 -17.73 -14.06 21.66
N ASP A 105 -18.59 -14.05 22.68
CA ASP A 105 -19.85 -13.31 22.68
C ASP A 105 -19.77 -12.19 23.72
N ARG A 106 -19.65 -10.95 23.26
CA ARG A 106 -19.45 -9.76 24.10
C ARG A 106 -20.39 -8.64 23.69
N SER A 107 -20.46 -7.63 24.54
CA SER A 107 -21.03 -6.35 24.16
C SER A 107 -20.18 -5.72 23.05
N SER A 108 -20.78 -5.07 22.06
CA SER A 108 -20.04 -4.31 21.05
C SER A 108 -19.25 -3.14 21.66
N GLY A 109 -19.63 -2.70 22.87
CA GLY A 109 -18.84 -1.75 23.65
C GLY A 109 -17.56 -2.32 24.25
N ASP A 110 -17.33 -3.64 24.15
CA ASP A 110 -16.14 -4.33 24.64
C ASP A 110 -15.29 -4.91 23.48
N LEU A 111 -15.35 -4.25 22.33
CA LEU A 111 -14.62 -4.63 21.11
C LEU A 111 -13.11 -4.78 21.33
N LEU A 112 -12.55 -3.98 22.24
CA LEU A 112 -11.15 -4.04 22.65
C LEU A 112 -10.75 -5.39 23.26
N SER A 113 -11.63 -6.00 24.09
CA SER A 113 -11.33 -7.27 24.74
C SER A 113 -11.44 -8.44 23.77
N ILE A 114 -12.27 -8.33 22.73
CA ILE A 114 -12.41 -9.36 21.69
C ILE A 114 -11.08 -9.61 20.97
N GLY A 115 -10.41 -8.57 20.46
CA GLY A 115 -9.13 -8.74 19.75
C GLY A 115 -8.04 -9.34 20.65
N GLU A 116 -7.96 -8.85 21.89
CA GLU A 116 -7.04 -9.35 22.93
C GLU A 116 -7.26 -10.84 23.25
N GLU A 117 -8.51 -11.24 23.53
CA GLU A 117 -8.86 -12.61 23.88
C GLU A 117 -8.63 -13.57 22.70
N ASN A 118 -9.03 -13.18 21.49
CA ASN A 118 -8.82 -13.97 20.28
C ASN A 118 -7.34 -14.22 20.01
N ALA A 119 -6.52 -13.17 19.99
CA ALA A 119 -5.09 -13.29 19.73
C ALA A 119 -4.40 -14.15 20.81
N ARG A 120 -4.77 -13.98 22.08
CA ARG A 120 -4.27 -14.80 23.19
C ARG A 120 -4.65 -16.27 23.03
N ALA A 121 -5.92 -16.55 22.70
CA ALA A 121 -6.40 -17.91 22.55
C ALA A 121 -5.72 -18.62 21.38
N VAL A 122 -5.61 -17.95 20.23
CA VAL A 122 -4.88 -18.48 19.05
C VAL A 122 -3.40 -18.71 19.37
N ALA A 123 -2.71 -17.74 19.98
CA ALA A 123 -1.31 -17.89 20.35
C ALA A 123 -1.10 -19.06 21.30
N ALA A 124 -1.98 -19.24 22.29
CA ALA A 124 -1.90 -20.35 23.24
C ALA A 124 -2.19 -21.71 22.59
N ALA A 125 -3.13 -21.76 21.64
CA ALA A 125 -3.46 -22.98 20.91
C ALA A 125 -2.31 -23.43 19.98
N VAL A 126 -1.54 -22.49 19.42
CA VAL A 126 -0.40 -22.81 18.53
C VAL A 126 0.90 -23.00 19.30
N ALA A 127 1.27 -22.06 20.17
CA ALA A 127 2.57 -22.05 20.86
C ALA A 127 2.52 -22.73 22.25
N GLY A 128 1.36 -23.19 22.71
CA GLY A 128 1.16 -23.76 24.02
C GLY A 128 1.15 -22.71 25.13
N ARG A 129 1.79 -22.99 26.27
CA ARG A 129 1.81 -22.07 27.41
C ARG A 129 2.54 -20.77 27.05
N LEU A 130 1.81 -19.66 27.04
CA LEU A 130 2.38 -18.34 26.80
C LEU A 130 3.37 -17.91 27.90
N LEU A 131 4.50 -17.36 27.51
CA LEU A 131 5.49 -16.74 28.40
C LEU A 131 4.91 -15.47 29.04
N PRO A 132 5.41 -15.03 30.20
CA PRO A 132 4.95 -13.79 30.83
C PRO A 132 5.03 -12.57 29.90
N VAL A 133 6.11 -12.44 29.13
CA VAL A 133 6.28 -11.36 28.15
C VAL A 133 5.22 -11.40 27.04
N GLU A 134 4.94 -12.59 26.49
CA GLU A 134 3.93 -12.78 25.44
C GLU A 134 2.53 -12.41 25.95
N ARG A 135 2.20 -12.75 27.20
CA ARG A 135 0.93 -12.37 27.83
C ARG A 135 0.80 -10.86 27.98
N THR A 136 1.86 -10.18 28.40
CA THR A 136 1.89 -8.72 28.55
C THR A 136 1.73 -8.02 27.20
N VAL A 137 2.45 -8.48 26.17
CA VAL A 137 2.36 -7.96 24.81
C VAL A 137 0.94 -8.12 24.26
N LEU A 138 0.35 -9.32 24.36
CA LEU A 138 -1.00 -9.57 23.85
C LEU A 138 -2.09 -8.83 24.64
N ALA A 139 -1.88 -8.58 25.93
CA ALA A 139 -2.78 -7.80 26.79
C ALA A 139 -2.69 -6.28 26.55
N ALA A 140 -1.69 -5.80 25.81
CA ALA A 140 -1.54 -4.38 25.54
C ALA A 140 -2.75 -3.86 24.75
N ARG A 141 -3.40 -2.83 25.29
CA ARG A 141 -4.54 -2.17 24.64
C ARG A 141 -4.06 -0.88 24.00
N PRO A 142 -4.35 -0.65 22.70
CA PRO A 142 -3.86 0.53 22.00
C PRO A 142 -4.63 1.80 22.40
N THR A 143 -5.81 1.64 23.02
CA THR A 143 -6.62 2.69 23.66
C THR A 143 -7.44 2.08 24.81
N ARG A 144 -7.90 2.92 25.73
CA ARG A 144 -8.89 2.56 26.76
C ARG A 144 -10.33 2.97 26.39
N GLN A 145 -10.52 3.66 25.27
CA GLN A 145 -11.82 4.16 24.82
C GLN A 145 -12.38 3.26 23.70
N PRO A 146 -13.42 2.46 23.95
CA PRO A 146 -13.96 1.55 22.94
C PRO A 146 -14.43 2.26 21.67
N GLY A 147 -15.04 3.44 21.79
CA GLY A 147 -15.45 4.24 20.62
C GLY A 147 -14.27 4.70 19.77
N ALA A 148 -13.13 5.02 20.40
CA ALA A 148 -11.92 5.37 19.66
C ALA A 148 -11.38 4.17 18.88
N TYR A 149 -11.45 2.98 19.48
CA TYR A 149 -11.04 1.73 18.84
C TYR A 149 -11.95 1.36 17.65
N ASP A 150 -13.26 1.55 17.75
CA ASP A 150 -14.20 1.33 16.65
C ASP A 150 -13.83 2.16 15.41
N HIS A 151 -13.62 3.47 15.61
CA HIS A 151 -13.15 4.38 14.57
C HIS A 151 -11.78 3.96 14.01
N PHE A 152 -10.86 3.51 14.86
CA PHE A 152 -9.55 3.02 14.39
C PHE A 152 -9.69 1.80 13.46
N LEU A 153 -10.59 0.86 13.75
CA LEU A 153 -10.85 -0.29 12.88
C LEU A 153 -11.49 0.12 11.56
N ARG A 154 -12.43 1.08 11.56
CA ARG A 154 -12.99 1.68 10.33
C ARG A 154 -11.90 2.32 9.49
N GLY A 155 -11.00 3.08 10.12
CA GLY A 155 -9.84 3.67 9.44
C GLY A 155 -8.96 2.62 8.77
N ASN A 156 -8.65 1.52 9.45
CA ASN A 156 -7.85 0.43 8.87
C ASN A 156 -8.54 -0.23 7.67
N PHE A 157 -9.86 -0.42 7.74
CA PHE A 157 -10.65 -0.94 6.63
C PHE A 157 -10.55 -0.06 5.38
N TYR A 158 -10.68 1.26 5.53
CA TYR A 158 -10.53 2.18 4.40
C TYR A 158 -9.08 2.28 3.90
N LEU A 159 -8.10 2.32 4.81
CA LEU A 159 -6.67 2.38 4.45
C LEU A 159 -6.22 1.17 3.61
N ALA A 160 -6.85 0.01 3.78
CA ALA A 160 -6.57 -1.20 3.02
C ALA A 160 -7.05 -1.17 1.56
N GLN A 161 -7.86 -0.18 1.17
CA GLN A 161 -8.38 -0.02 -0.20
C GLN A 161 -7.41 0.73 -1.12
N ARG A 162 -6.43 1.46 -0.57
CA ARG A 162 -5.33 2.11 -1.32
C ARG A 162 -5.77 3.05 -2.44
N THR A 163 -6.88 3.75 -2.23
CA THR A 163 -7.34 4.85 -3.10
C THR A 163 -7.30 6.17 -2.36
N ALA A 164 -7.09 7.29 -3.05
CA ALA A 164 -7.07 8.62 -2.46
C ALA A 164 -8.34 8.89 -1.66
N ARG A 165 -9.51 8.53 -2.20
CA ARG A 165 -10.79 8.70 -1.52
C ARG A 165 -10.88 7.86 -0.25
N ALA A 166 -10.54 6.57 -0.32
CA ALA A 166 -10.60 5.72 0.86
C ALA A 166 -9.59 6.16 1.92
N GLU A 167 -8.37 6.53 1.54
CA GLU A 167 -7.37 7.01 2.48
C GLU A 167 -7.75 8.34 3.15
N ALA A 168 -8.43 9.25 2.45
CA ALA A 168 -9.01 10.45 3.07
C ALA A 168 -10.03 10.07 4.14
N HIS A 169 -10.96 9.16 3.84
CA HIS A 169 -11.92 8.65 4.84
C HIS A 169 -11.22 7.92 6.00
N ALA A 170 -10.14 7.19 5.73
CA ALA A 170 -9.34 6.58 6.78
C ALA A 170 -8.81 7.62 7.78
N ALA A 171 -8.26 8.74 7.28
CA ALA A 171 -7.80 9.82 8.12
C ALA A 171 -8.92 10.47 8.94
N GLU A 172 -10.11 10.67 8.36
CA GLU A 172 -11.29 11.18 9.09
C GLU A 172 -11.68 10.29 10.28
N GLU A 173 -11.67 8.96 10.06
CA GLU A 173 -11.94 7.96 11.10
C GLU A 173 -10.85 7.98 12.19
N TYR A 174 -9.58 8.02 11.83
CA TYR A 174 -8.50 8.12 12.82
C TYR A 174 -8.54 9.45 13.59
N GLU A 175 -8.91 10.56 12.95
CA GLU A 175 -9.12 11.83 13.63
C GLU A 175 -10.32 11.77 14.60
N ALA A 176 -11.39 11.05 14.24
CA ALA A 176 -12.49 10.75 15.16
C ALA A 176 -12.03 9.94 16.37
N ALA A 177 -11.17 8.93 16.16
CA ALA A 177 -10.56 8.19 17.24
C ALA A 177 -9.76 9.10 18.18
N LEU A 178 -8.98 10.04 17.64
CA LEU A 178 -8.19 10.99 18.44
C LEU A 178 -9.04 12.03 19.19
N ARG A 179 -10.25 12.36 18.72
CA ARG A 179 -11.19 13.21 19.47
C ARG A 179 -11.68 12.51 20.74
N LEU A 180 -11.87 11.19 20.68
CA LEU A 180 -12.31 10.37 21.81
C LEU A 180 -11.16 10.00 22.76
N ASP A 181 -9.97 9.71 22.20
CA ASP A 181 -8.75 9.44 22.95
C ASP A 181 -7.55 10.19 22.33
N PRO A 182 -7.24 11.40 22.83
CA PRO A 182 -6.06 12.15 22.38
C PRO A 182 -4.73 11.42 22.62
N GLY A 183 -4.70 10.43 23.52
CA GLY A 183 -3.52 9.60 23.82
C GLY A 183 -3.29 8.46 22.82
N PHE A 184 -4.22 8.20 21.90
CA PHE A 184 -4.19 7.02 21.03
C PHE A 184 -3.06 7.09 19.98
N GLY A 185 -1.87 6.61 20.35
CA GLY A 185 -0.65 6.67 19.55
C GLY A 185 -0.75 6.00 18.18
N ALA A 186 -1.40 4.83 18.10
CA ALA A 186 -1.51 4.10 16.84
C ALA A 186 -2.37 4.85 15.80
N ALA A 187 -3.50 5.45 16.22
CA ALA A 187 -4.33 6.29 15.34
C ALA A 187 -3.53 7.49 14.81
N ARG A 188 -2.73 8.12 15.69
CA ARG A 188 -1.82 9.21 15.29
C ARG A 188 -0.79 8.77 14.24
N GLY A 189 -0.19 7.60 14.42
CA GLY A 189 0.75 7.03 13.46
C GLY A 189 0.09 6.78 12.11
N ARG A 190 -1.14 6.25 12.09
CA ARG A 190 -1.89 6.00 10.85
C ARG A 190 -2.26 7.29 10.10
N ILE A 191 -2.61 8.38 10.80
CA ILE A 191 -2.82 9.69 10.14
C ILE A 191 -1.52 10.19 9.50
N ALA A 192 -0.39 10.10 10.21
CA ALA A 192 0.90 10.49 9.66
C ALA A 192 1.26 9.67 8.41
N TYR A 193 0.96 8.37 8.44
CA TYR A 193 1.15 7.46 7.31
C TYR A 193 0.29 7.90 6.10
N VAL A 194 -1.02 8.12 6.29
CA VAL A 194 -1.92 8.62 5.21
C VAL A 194 -1.41 9.93 4.62
N TYR A 195 -1.07 10.92 5.46
CA TYR A 195 -0.55 12.20 4.97
C TYR A 195 0.74 12.02 4.16
N GLY A 196 1.58 11.04 4.54
CA GLY A 196 2.75 10.64 3.77
C GLY A 196 2.42 10.18 2.35
N PHE A 197 1.38 9.37 2.15
CA PHE A 197 0.92 8.95 0.82
C PHE A 197 0.36 10.10 0.00
N PHE A 198 -0.47 10.95 0.61
CA PHE A 198 -1.01 12.13 -0.07
C PHE A 198 0.09 13.05 -0.58
N VAL A 199 1.09 13.35 0.26
CA VAL A 199 2.26 14.15 -0.14
C VAL A 199 3.08 13.43 -1.20
N ASN A 200 3.29 12.12 -1.05
CA ASN A 200 4.13 11.33 -1.96
C ASN A 200 3.54 11.21 -3.37
N ARG A 201 2.27 10.83 -3.45
CA ARG A 201 1.49 10.64 -4.69
C ARG A 201 1.00 11.98 -5.25
N GLY A 202 1.07 13.03 -4.43
CA GLY A 202 0.58 14.37 -4.71
C GLY A 202 -0.93 14.40 -4.97
N TRP A 203 -1.66 13.62 -4.17
CA TRP A 203 -3.10 13.68 -4.08
C TRP A 203 -3.53 14.94 -3.33
N SER A 204 -4.69 15.48 -3.70
CA SER A 204 -5.30 16.61 -3.00
C SER A 204 -6.05 16.11 -1.78
N TYR A 205 -5.71 16.62 -0.59
CA TYR A 205 -6.49 16.37 0.61
C TYR A 205 -7.52 17.50 0.80
N PRO A 206 -8.81 17.20 1.01
CA PRO A 206 -9.84 18.22 1.12
C PRO A 206 -9.53 19.28 2.19
N GLY A 207 -9.53 20.55 1.80
CA GLY A 207 -9.37 21.69 2.72
C GLY A 207 -7.99 21.86 3.36
N VAL A 208 -6.96 21.10 2.95
CA VAL A 208 -5.61 21.20 3.51
C VAL A 208 -4.56 21.33 2.41
N SER A 209 -3.72 22.35 2.48
CA SER A 209 -2.61 22.52 1.54
C SER A 209 -1.54 21.44 1.72
N ALA A 210 -0.79 21.11 0.66
CA ALA A 210 0.28 20.11 0.71
C ALA A 210 1.37 20.46 1.75
N GLU A 211 1.73 21.73 1.87
CA GLU A 211 2.69 22.20 2.89
C GLU A 211 2.15 21.99 4.31
N SER A 212 0.87 22.26 4.53
CA SER A 212 0.24 22.01 5.82
C SER A 212 0.14 20.50 6.12
N LEU A 213 -0.16 19.66 5.12
CA LEU A 213 -0.17 18.20 5.27
C LEU A 213 1.21 17.67 5.65
N LEU A 214 2.26 18.14 4.98
CA LEU A 214 3.64 17.76 5.29
C LEU A 214 4.01 18.13 6.74
N ALA A 215 3.79 19.38 7.13
CA ALA A 215 4.10 19.86 8.47
C ALA A 215 3.30 19.11 9.55
N ARG A 216 1.99 18.90 9.33
CA ARG A 216 1.12 18.14 10.24
C ARG A 216 1.58 16.68 10.34
N GLY A 217 1.85 16.04 9.20
CA GLY A 217 2.28 14.64 9.14
C GLY A 217 3.58 14.41 9.90
N LEU A 218 4.57 15.29 9.72
CA LEU A 218 5.84 15.22 10.44
C LEU A 218 5.64 15.42 11.95
N ALA A 219 4.82 16.38 12.35
CA ALA A 219 4.53 16.62 13.76
C ALA A 219 3.83 15.40 14.42
N LEU A 220 2.93 14.72 13.70
CA LEU A 220 2.27 13.51 14.16
C LEU A 220 3.27 12.35 14.29
N ALA A 221 4.08 12.10 13.26
CA ALA A 221 5.11 11.06 13.26
C ALA A 221 6.13 11.29 14.39
N ASP A 222 6.65 12.50 14.54
CA ASP A 222 7.62 12.84 15.59
C ASP A 222 7.02 12.67 16.99
N ARG A 223 5.71 12.91 17.18
CA ARG A 223 5.05 12.69 18.47
C ARG A 223 4.92 11.20 18.81
N VAL A 224 4.66 10.35 17.82
CA VAL A 224 4.70 8.90 18.00
C VAL A 224 6.12 8.47 18.36
N LEU A 225 7.12 8.91 17.59
CA LEU A 225 8.53 8.56 17.81
C LEU A 225 9.12 9.04 19.15
N ARG A 226 8.59 10.15 19.72
CA ARG A 226 8.95 10.58 21.08
C ARG A 226 8.41 9.65 22.16
N SER A 227 7.29 8.99 21.90
CA SER A 227 6.64 8.09 22.86
C SER A 227 7.14 6.65 22.71
N ASP A 228 7.40 6.25 21.46
CA ASP A 228 7.96 4.96 21.08
C ASP A 228 8.91 5.16 19.89
N SER A 229 10.21 5.17 20.18
CA SER A 229 11.27 5.36 19.17
C SER A 229 11.42 4.17 18.22
N THR A 230 10.80 3.04 18.52
CA THR A 230 10.86 1.81 17.72
C THR A 230 9.64 1.65 16.79
N ALA A 231 8.70 2.59 16.82
CA ALA A 231 7.48 2.54 16.01
C ALA A 231 7.76 2.61 14.49
N VAL A 232 7.79 1.43 13.85
CA VAL A 232 8.08 1.23 12.41
C VAL A 232 7.15 2.06 11.52
N ASP A 233 5.84 2.03 11.78
CA ASP A 233 4.84 2.79 11.02
C ASP A 233 5.14 4.30 11.01
N ALA A 234 5.65 4.85 12.13
CA ALA A 234 5.98 6.26 12.23
C ALA A 234 7.27 6.61 11.48
N TRP A 235 8.27 5.70 11.48
CA TRP A 235 9.46 5.84 10.65
C TRP A 235 9.13 5.77 9.15
N LEU A 236 8.23 4.88 8.73
CA LEU A 236 7.76 4.81 7.34
C LEU A 236 6.95 6.03 6.93
N ALA A 237 6.06 6.51 7.79
CA ALA A 237 5.34 7.77 7.57
C ALA A 237 6.32 8.94 7.37
N ARG A 238 7.29 9.07 8.27
CA ARG A 238 8.34 10.11 8.19
C ARG A 238 9.16 10.00 6.90
N GLY A 239 9.55 8.78 6.53
CA GLY A 239 10.25 8.52 5.28
C GLY A 239 9.46 8.99 4.05
N ASN A 240 8.17 8.64 3.97
CA ASN A 240 7.32 9.03 2.86
C ASN A 240 7.09 10.56 2.79
N LEU A 241 6.87 11.20 3.94
CA LEU A 241 6.73 12.66 4.05
C LEU A 241 7.97 13.41 3.59
N LEU A 242 9.16 12.94 3.99
CA LEU A 242 10.43 13.57 3.63
C LEU A 242 10.91 13.21 2.23
N ARG A 243 10.34 12.19 1.58
CA ARG A 243 10.89 11.58 0.36
C ARG A 243 11.22 12.55 -0.76
N SER A 244 10.38 13.57 -0.93
CA SER A 244 10.57 14.60 -1.96
C SER A 244 11.30 15.85 -1.44
N VAL A 245 11.26 16.10 -0.13
CA VAL A 245 11.73 17.36 0.50
C VAL A 245 13.14 17.24 1.05
N ASP A 246 13.44 16.11 1.69
CA ASP A 246 14.75 15.78 2.26
C ASP A 246 15.05 14.28 1.99
N PRO A 247 15.49 13.93 0.76
CA PRO A 247 15.74 12.55 0.36
C PRO A 247 16.75 11.82 1.27
N PRO A 248 17.85 12.43 1.75
CA PRO A 248 18.76 11.79 2.70
C PRO A 248 18.07 11.39 4.02
N ARG A 249 17.29 12.29 4.63
CA ARG A 249 16.56 11.95 5.87
C ARG A 249 15.44 10.96 5.63
N ALA A 250 14.81 10.99 4.46
CA ALA A 250 13.83 9.99 4.06
C ALA A 250 14.43 8.59 3.97
N LYS A 251 15.59 8.46 3.30
CA LYS A 251 16.36 7.22 3.21
C LYS A 251 16.70 6.70 4.61
N GLU A 252 17.19 7.57 5.49
CA GLU A 252 17.55 7.16 6.85
C GLU A 252 16.32 6.72 7.67
N ALA A 253 15.20 7.43 7.59
CA ALA A 253 13.96 7.02 8.25
C ALA A 253 13.47 5.65 7.77
N MET A 254 13.49 5.39 6.46
CA MET A 254 13.10 4.09 5.91
C MET A 254 14.12 2.98 6.25
N ARG A 255 15.41 3.31 6.35
CA ARG A 255 16.44 2.37 6.84
C ARG A 255 16.22 2.02 8.31
N LEU A 256 15.90 2.99 9.15
CA LEU A 256 15.59 2.73 10.56
C LEU A 256 14.37 1.82 10.71
N ALA A 257 13.35 1.99 9.87
CA ALA A 257 12.21 1.08 9.85
C ALA A 257 12.62 -0.38 9.59
N THR A 258 13.57 -0.65 8.67
CA THR A 258 14.07 -2.02 8.42
C THR A 258 14.98 -2.54 9.52
N VAL A 259 15.62 -1.66 10.30
CA VAL A 259 16.41 -2.07 11.48
C VAL A 259 15.52 -2.41 12.67
N PHE A 260 14.48 -1.61 12.92
CA PHE A 260 13.57 -1.84 14.04
C PHE A 260 12.63 -3.02 13.81
N ASP A 261 12.25 -3.30 12.57
CA ASP A 261 11.56 -4.52 12.18
C ASP A 261 12.18 -5.16 10.93
N PRO A 262 13.15 -6.07 11.13
CA PRO A 262 13.78 -6.83 10.05
C PRO A 262 12.82 -7.81 9.35
N GLN A 263 11.59 -7.99 9.83
CA GLN A 263 10.56 -8.82 9.21
C GLN A 263 9.51 -7.99 8.47
N SER A 264 9.64 -6.66 8.46
CA SER A 264 8.73 -5.76 7.75
C SER A 264 9.03 -5.73 6.24
N ALA A 265 8.32 -6.57 5.47
CA ALA A 265 8.35 -6.52 4.00
C ALA A 265 8.01 -5.11 3.46
N GLU A 266 7.09 -4.40 4.12
CA GLU A 266 6.70 -3.05 3.76
C GLU A 266 7.85 -2.05 3.94
N ALA A 267 8.60 -2.14 5.04
CA ALA A 267 9.76 -1.28 5.25
C ALA A 267 10.85 -1.48 4.18
N PHE A 268 11.15 -2.73 3.84
CA PHE A 268 12.10 -3.03 2.77
C PHE A 268 11.60 -2.58 1.39
N THR A 269 10.28 -2.64 1.15
CA THR A 269 9.67 -2.15 -0.08
C THR A 269 9.89 -0.66 -0.27
N PHE A 270 9.55 0.14 0.75
CA PHE A 270 9.73 1.60 0.67
C PHE A 270 11.20 2.00 0.68
N TYR A 271 12.05 1.32 1.45
CA TYR A 271 13.48 1.54 1.43
C TYR A 271 14.09 1.26 0.05
N GLY A 272 13.75 0.13 -0.56
CA GLY A 272 14.20 -0.23 -1.91
C GLY A 272 13.73 0.77 -2.97
N ALA A 273 12.47 1.21 -2.90
CA ALA A 273 11.96 2.26 -3.77
C ALA A 273 12.73 3.59 -3.62
N MET A 274 13.12 3.93 -2.39
CA MET A 274 13.92 5.12 -2.11
C MET A 274 15.35 5.02 -2.65
N LEU A 275 15.99 3.85 -2.50
CA LEU A 275 17.32 3.61 -3.07
C LEU A 275 17.33 3.77 -4.60
N ARG A 276 16.27 3.31 -5.27
CA ARG A 276 16.10 3.47 -6.73
C ARG A 276 15.93 4.93 -7.14
N GLU A 277 15.16 5.70 -6.38
CA GLU A 277 15.07 7.16 -6.59
C GLU A 277 16.41 7.86 -6.40
N LEU A 278 17.26 7.33 -5.52
CA LEU A 278 18.61 7.83 -5.30
C LEU A 278 19.66 7.26 -6.28
N GLY A 279 19.25 6.48 -7.26
CA GLY A 279 20.13 5.94 -8.31
C GLY A 279 20.91 4.68 -7.93
N ASP A 280 20.69 4.11 -6.74
CA ASP A 280 21.30 2.82 -6.35
C ASP A 280 20.39 1.65 -6.75
N ASP A 281 20.31 1.40 -8.06
CA ASP A 281 19.44 0.38 -8.64
C ASP A 281 19.76 -1.05 -8.14
N ALA A 282 21.03 -1.33 -7.84
CA ALA A 282 21.49 -2.62 -7.35
C ALA A 282 21.02 -2.87 -5.90
N ALA A 283 21.23 -1.90 -4.99
CA ALA A 283 20.74 -2.04 -3.63
C ALA A 283 19.21 -1.99 -3.56
N ALA A 284 18.57 -1.20 -4.40
CA ALA A 284 17.12 -1.19 -4.54
C ALA A 284 16.56 -2.57 -4.89
N SER A 285 17.14 -3.23 -5.91
CA SER A 285 16.68 -4.55 -6.35
C SER A 285 16.87 -5.60 -5.25
N ARG A 286 17.99 -5.58 -4.53
CA ARG A 286 18.19 -6.48 -3.36
C ARG A 286 17.15 -6.26 -2.27
N ALA A 287 16.87 -5.01 -1.91
CA ALA A 287 15.86 -4.70 -0.88
C ALA A 287 14.44 -5.12 -1.30
N LEU A 288 14.07 -4.87 -2.56
CA LEU A 288 12.75 -5.25 -3.09
C LEU A 288 12.59 -6.77 -3.21
N LEU A 289 13.62 -7.50 -3.64
CA LEU A 289 13.59 -8.95 -3.68
C LEU A 289 13.52 -9.55 -2.27
N HIS A 290 14.25 -8.99 -1.31
CA HIS A 290 14.15 -9.39 0.08
C HIS A 290 12.74 -9.13 0.66
N ALA A 291 12.11 -8.00 0.30
CA ALA A 291 10.73 -7.75 0.66
C ALA A 291 9.77 -8.84 0.13
N LEU A 292 10.03 -9.38 -1.08
CA LEU A 292 9.26 -10.50 -1.62
C LEU A 292 9.60 -11.86 -0.99
N GLU A 293 10.79 -12.05 -0.43
CA GLU A 293 11.11 -13.22 0.39
C GLU A 293 10.29 -13.21 1.69
N LEU A 294 10.13 -12.04 2.30
CA LEU A 294 9.33 -11.83 3.52
C LEU A 294 7.83 -11.90 3.23
N ASP A 295 7.36 -11.23 2.17
CA ASP A 295 5.97 -11.23 1.71
C ASP A 295 5.88 -11.46 0.18
N PRO A 296 5.77 -12.72 -0.25
CA PRO A 296 5.62 -13.07 -1.67
C PRO A 296 4.34 -12.57 -2.31
N ALA A 297 3.37 -12.04 -1.54
CA ALA A 297 2.10 -11.54 -2.04
C ALA A 297 2.02 -10.01 -2.07
N SER A 298 3.15 -9.31 -1.90
CA SER A 298 3.18 -7.86 -1.97
C SER A 298 3.07 -7.35 -3.41
N ALA A 299 1.84 -7.06 -3.85
CA ALA A 299 1.55 -6.50 -5.18
C ALA A 299 2.29 -5.18 -5.44
N ILE A 300 2.38 -4.31 -4.44
CA ILE A 300 3.11 -3.04 -4.52
C ILE A 300 4.61 -3.25 -4.81
N THR A 301 5.25 -4.22 -4.17
CA THR A 301 6.67 -4.53 -4.39
C THR A 301 6.90 -5.02 -5.81
N MET A 302 6.00 -5.89 -6.31
CA MET A 302 6.05 -6.38 -7.69
C MET A 302 5.87 -5.25 -8.71
N VAL A 303 4.95 -4.31 -8.49
CA VAL A 303 4.77 -3.16 -9.39
C VAL A 303 6.00 -2.22 -9.38
N ILE A 304 6.65 -2.03 -8.23
CA ILE A 304 7.89 -1.24 -8.16
C ILE A 304 9.03 -1.94 -8.93
N LEU A 305 9.12 -3.27 -8.85
CA LEU A 305 10.06 -4.06 -9.66
C LEU A 305 9.73 -3.93 -11.16
N ALA A 306 8.45 -4.02 -11.53
CA ALA A 306 7.98 -3.85 -12.90
C ALA A 306 8.35 -2.48 -13.48
N GLY A 307 8.17 -1.40 -12.70
CA GLY A 307 8.56 -0.05 -13.13
C GLY A 307 10.06 0.09 -13.39
N GLY A 308 10.91 -0.57 -12.58
CA GLY A 308 12.35 -0.62 -12.85
C GLY A 308 12.69 -1.40 -14.11
N ALA A 309 12.12 -2.59 -14.27
CA ALA A 309 12.28 -3.41 -15.47
C ALA A 309 11.81 -2.64 -16.73
N PHE A 310 10.72 -1.89 -16.63
CA PHE A 310 10.22 -1.06 -17.72
C PHE A 310 11.20 0.04 -18.12
N ILE A 311 11.76 0.78 -17.15
CA ILE A 311 12.79 1.82 -17.39
C ILE A 311 14.03 1.21 -18.07
N GLU A 312 14.41 -0.02 -17.68
CA GLU A 312 15.50 -0.79 -18.27
C GLU A 312 15.13 -1.49 -19.58
N ARG A 313 13.93 -1.25 -20.11
CA ARG A 313 13.38 -1.85 -21.35
C ARG A 313 13.23 -3.37 -21.30
N ARG A 314 13.24 -3.97 -20.12
CA ARG A 314 12.92 -5.38 -19.88
C ARG A 314 11.40 -5.58 -19.83
N TYR A 315 10.71 -5.23 -20.91
CA TYR A 315 9.23 -5.15 -20.95
C TYR A 315 8.53 -6.48 -20.64
N GLN A 316 9.09 -7.61 -21.11
CA GLN A 316 8.55 -8.93 -20.79
C GLN A 316 8.64 -9.22 -19.30
N GLU A 317 9.70 -8.77 -18.63
CA GLU A 317 9.84 -8.93 -17.18
C GLU A 317 8.89 -8.02 -16.41
N ALA A 318 8.72 -6.77 -16.85
CA ALA A 318 7.72 -5.86 -16.29
C ALA A 318 6.30 -6.45 -16.38
N SER A 319 5.96 -7.08 -17.50
CA SER A 319 4.69 -7.81 -17.65
C SER A 319 4.58 -8.97 -16.66
N ARG A 320 5.61 -9.82 -16.51
CA ARG A 320 5.57 -10.94 -15.55
C ARG A 320 5.37 -10.49 -14.10
N TRP A 321 6.03 -9.40 -13.71
CA TRP A 321 5.86 -8.82 -12.37
C TRP A 321 4.43 -8.30 -12.16
N THR A 322 3.87 -7.59 -13.14
CA THR A 322 2.50 -7.08 -13.04
C THR A 322 1.44 -8.18 -13.14
N ASP A 323 1.67 -9.23 -13.92
CA ASP A 323 0.82 -10.43 -13.93
C ASP A 323 0.82 -11.13 -12.56
N SER A 324 1.98 -11.23 -11.92
CA SER A 324 2.10 -11.77 -10.56
C SER A 324 1.38 -10.87 -9.55
N ALA A 325 1.54 -9.54 -9.66
CA ALA A 325 0.89 -8.57 -8.79
C ALA A 325 -0.64 -8.68 -8.86
N LEU A 326 -1.19 -8.80 -10.07
CA LEU A 326 -2.63 -8.91 -10.28
C LEU A 326 -3.19 -10.30 -9.98
N THR A 327 -2.34 -11.34 -9.96
CA THR A 327 -2.72 -12.67 -9.47
C THR A 327 -2.92 -12.66 -7.95
N VAL A 328 -2.14 -11.86 -7.22
CA VAL A 328 -2.23 -11.77 -5.76
C VAL A 328 -3.17 -10.67 -5.29
N ASP A 329 -3.32 -9.57 -6.03
CA ASP A 329 -4.29 -8.51 -5.75
C ASP A 329 -5.00 -8.07 -7.05
N PRO A 330 -6.10 -8.74 -7.43
CA PRO A 330 -6.87 -8.40 -8.62
C PRO A 330 -7.53 -7.01 -8.57
N GLY A 331 -7.56 -6.35 -7.42
CA GLY A 331 -8.07 -5.00 -7.23
C GLY A 331 -6.99 -3.91 -7.29
N PHE A 332 -5.72 -4.27 -7.52
CA PHE A 332 -4.62 -3.31 -7.46
C PHE A 332 -4.49 -2.49 -8.75
N HIS A 333 -5.07 -1.28 -8.76
CA HIS A 333 -5.14 -0.42 -9.95
C HIS A 333 -3.76 -0.10 -10.57
N ASP A 334 -2.73 0.20 -9.75
CA ASP A 334 -1.37 0.47 -10.22
C ASP A 334 -0.79 -0.72 -11.00
N GLY A 335 -1.20 -1.94 -10.65
CA GLY A 335 -0.83 -3.17 -11.36
C GLY A 335 -1.37 -3.20 -12.78
N TYR A 336 -2.65 -2.87 -12.97
CA TYR A 336 -3.25 -2.76 -14.31
C TYR A 336 -2.61 -1.63 -15.11
N ALA A 337 -2.42 -0.45 -14.53
CA ALA A 337 -1.83 0.68 -15.23
C ALA A 337 -0.39 0.38 -15.73
N MET A 338 0.43 -0.24 -14.87
CA MET A 338 1.80 -0.64 -15.23
C MET A 338 1.83 -1.82 -16.22
N ARG A 339 0.90 -2.78 -16.13
CA ARG A 339 0.78 -3.86 -17.11
C ARG A 339 0.34 -3.33 -18.46
N GLY A 340 -0.61 -2.40 -18.48
CA GLY A 340 -1.08 -1.74 -19.69
C GLY A 340 0.05 -1.01 -20.42
N LEU A 341 0.89 -0.28 -19.68
CA LEU A 341 2.10 0.34 -20.24
C LEU A 341 3.10 -0.69 -20.77
N SER A 342 3.32 -1.79 -20.05
CA SER A 342 4.23 -2.87 -20.48
C SER A 342 3.73 -3.57 -21.75
N ARG A 343 2.43 -3.91 -21.81
CA ARG A 343 1.76 -4.51 -22.97
C ARG A 343 1.78 -3.60 -24.18
N LEU A 344 1.58 -2.30 -23.98
CA LEU A 344 1.70 -1.29 -25.03
C LEU A 344 3.09 -1.36 -25.68
N TYR A 345 4.16 -1.40 -24.89
CA TYR A 345 5.54 -1.48 -25.41
C TYR A 345 5.92 -2.86 -25.98
N LEU A 346 5.19 -3.91 -25.62
CA LEU A 346 5.27 -5.24 -26.24
C LEU A 346 4.44 -5.37 -27.53
N GLY A 347 3.62 -4.37 -27.88
CA GLY A 347 2.75 -4.38 -29.05
C GLY A 347 1.39 -5.05 -28.82
N ASP A 348 1.05 -5.46 -27.60
CA ASP A 348 -0.27 -5.97 -27.24
C ASP A 348 -1.24 -4.80 -26.98
N ILE A 349 -1.74 -4.22 -28.07
CA ILE A 349 -2.63 -3.05 -28.07
C ILE A 349 -3.98 -3.35 -27.38
N ALA A 350 -4.54 -4.54 -27.63
CA ALA A 350 -5.83 -4.93 -27.07
C ALA A 350 -5.75 -5.14 -25.55
N GLY A 351 -4.74 -5.88 -25.07
CA GLY A 351 -4.51 -6.09 -23.65
C GLY A 351 -4.14 -4.80 -22.92
N ALA A 352 -3.36 -3.92 -23.55
CA ALA A 352 -3.02 -2.61 -22.98
C ALA A 352 -4.26 -1.73 -22.75
N ARG A 353 -5.19 -1.69 -23.72
CA ARG A 353 -6.45 -0.95 -23.59
C ARG A 353 -7.31 -1.51 -22.46
N ALA A 354 -7.51 -2.82 -22.42
CA ALA A 354 -8.34 -3.47 -21.40
C ALA A 354 -7.81 -3.22 -19.99
N ASP A 355 -6.49 -3.25 -19.80
CA ASP A 355 -5.86 -2.95 -18.52
C ASP A 355 -6.03 -1.48 -18.12
N ALA A 356 -5.77 -0.53 -19.03
CA ALA A 356 -5.91 0.89 -18.73
C ALA A 356 -7.36 1.28 -18.40
N GLU A 357 -8.34 0.74 -19.13
CA GLU A 357 -9.77 0.93 -18.82
C GLU A 357 -10.18 0.30 -17.49
N THR A 358 -9.53 -0.81 -17.09
CA THR A 358 -9.77 -1.44 -15.78
C THR A 358 -9.17 -0.63 -14.65
N ALA A 359 -7.95 -0.11 -14.81
CA ALA A 359 -7.34 0.80 -13.83
C ALA A 359 -8.25 2.03 -13.57
N LEU A 360 -8.74 2.66 -14.64
CA LEU A 360 -9.67 3.80 -14.55
C LEU A 360 -10.97 3.47 -13.81
N ARG A 361 -11.51 2.27 -14.01
CA ARG A 361 -12.76 1.85 -13.37
C ARG A 361 -12.59 1.63 -11.87
N ILE A 362 -11.43 1.13 -11.44
CA ILE A 362 -11.13 0.84 -10.04
C ILE A 362 -10.84 2.14 -9.27
N ALA A 363 -10.02 3.03 -9.83
CA ALA A 363 -9.54 4.24 -9.17
C ALA A 363 -9.63 5.46 -10.10
N PRO A 364 -10.83 6.00 -10.36
CA PRO A 364 -10.98 7.18 -11.21
C PRO A 364 -10.35 8.43 -10.55
N GLY A 365 -9.55 9.18 -11.31
CA GLY A 365 -8.99 10.46 -10.88
C GLY A 365 -7.70 10.38 -10.05
N GLU A 366 -7.04 9.22 -10.01
CA GLU A 366 -5.69 9.03 -9.45
C GLU A 366 -4.61 9.30 -10.53
N PRO A 367 -3.28 9.24 -10.25
CA PRO A 367 -2.27 9.74 -11.19
C PRO A 367 -2.46 9.18 -12.60
N PRO A 368 -2.29 9.98 -13.67
CA PRO A 368 -2.86 9.69 -14.97
C PRO A 368 -2.02 8.70 -15.79
N LEU A 369 -1.46 7.65 -15.18
CA LEU A 369 -0.70 6.63 -15.91
C LEU A 369 -1.61 5.93 -16.92
N GLU A 370 -2.75 5.41 -16.47
CA GLU A 370 -3.73 4.76 -17.32
C GLU A 370 -4.30 5.70 -18.39
N GLU A 371 -4.54 6.98 -18.06
CA GLU A 371 -4.91 8.03 -19.01
C GLU A 371 -3.81 8.27 -20.06
N SER A 372 -2.54 8.29 -19.63
CA SER A 372 -1.39 8.41 -20.53
C SER A 372 -1.26 7.19 -21.45
N VAL A 373 -1.46 5.98 -20.92
CA VAL A 373 -1.48 4.75 -21.72
C VAL A 373 -2.59 4.80 -22.77
N LEU A 374 -3.80 5.24 -22.41
CA LEU A 374 -4.90 5.41 -23.36
C LEU A 374 -4.60 6.45 -24.43
N ALA A 375 -4.00 7.59 -24.08
CA ALA A 375 -3.58 8.60 -25.06
C ALA A 375 -2.55 8.02 -26.04
N GLN A 376 -1.57 7.25 -25.54
CA GLN A 376 -0.56 6.59 -26.37
C GLN A 376 -1.18 5.54 -27.30
N LEU A 377 -2.18 4.78 -26.83
CA LEU A 377 -2.94 3.82 -27.62
C LEU A 377 -3.75 4.50 -28.73
N GLU A 378 -4.41 5.60 -28.41
CA GLU A 378 -5.19 6.42 -29.34
C GLU A 378 -4.31 6.97 -30.47
N VAL A 379 -3.11 7.50 -30.14
CA VAL A 379 -2.13 7.92 -31.14
C VAL A 379 -1.73 6.77 -32.06
N ARG A 380 -1.41 5.59 -31.52
CA ARG A 380 -0.99 4.43 -32.33
C ARG A 380 -2.11 3.89 -33.22
N ALA A 381 -3.36 4.06 -32.82
CA ALA A 381 -4.53 3.74 -33.64
C ALA A 381 -4.82 4.79 -34.73
N GLY A 382 -4.08 5.91 -34.75
CA GLY A 382 -4.32 7.04 -35.65
C GLY A 382 -5.39 8.03 -35.16
N ASP A 383 -6.00 7.78 -34.00
CA ASP A 383 -7.02 8.64 -33.40
C ASP A 383 -6.38 9.77 -32.59
N THR A 384 -5.69 10.66 -33.30
CA THR A 384 -5.03 11.83 -32.69
C THR A 384 -6.01 12.84 -32.09
N VAL A 385 -7.28 12.81 -32.49
CA VAL A 385 -8.34 13.67 -31.95
C VAL A 385 -8.71 13.23 -30.54
N ALA A 386 -8.98 11.93 -30.34
CA ALA A 386 -9.24 11.39 -29.01
C ALA A 386 -8.05 11.59 -28.06
N ALA A 387 -6.84 11.29 -28.54
CA ALA A 387 -5.61 11.48 -27.77
C ALA A 387 -5.42 12.94 -27.33
N ARG A 388 -5.64 13.90 -28.23
CA ARG A 388 -5.53 15.33 -27.90
C ARG A 388 -6.60 15.76 -26.90
N ALA A 389 -7.86 15.35 -27.11
CA ALA A 389 -8.94 15.67 -26.17
C ALA A 389 -8.65 15.14 -24.76
N ARG A 390 -8.08 13.92 -24.65
CA ARG A 390 -7.67 13.33 -23.38
C ARG A 390 -6.56 14.14 -22.71
N VAL A 391 -5.50 14.47 -23.45
CA VAL A 391 -4.37 15.27 -22.93
C VAL A 391 -4.80 16.69 -22.55
N ASP A 392 -5.70 17.32 -23.31
CA ASP A 392 -6.21 18.65 -23.01
C ASP A 392 -7.00 18.67 -21.69
N ARG A 393 -7.82 17.63 -21.41
CA ARG A 393 -8.48 17.48 -20.10
C ARG A 393 -7.47 17.39 -18.97
N LEU A 394 -6.44 16.55 -19.12
CA LEU A 394 -5.39 16.42 -18.10
C LEU A 394 -4.64 17.75 -17.87
N LEU A 395 -4.40 18.52 -18.94
CA LEU A 395 -3.77 19.85 -18.85
C LEU A 395 -4.67 20.87 -18.16
N THR A 396 -5.98 20.84 -18.40
CA THR A 396 -6.97 21.67 -17.69
C THR A 396 -7.02 21.29 -16.21
N GLU A 397 -7.06 20.02 -15.86
CA GLU A 397 -7.00 19.59 -14.45
C GLU A 397 -5.68 19.99 -13.77
N ALA A 398 -4.61 20.10 -14.56
CA ALA A 398 -3.31 20.57 -14.08
C ALA A 398 -3.17 22.11 -14.09
N SER A 399 -4.11 22.88 -14.67
CA SER A 399 -3.94 24.34 -14.84
C SER A 399 -3.99 25.07 -13.51
N ASP A 400 -4.76 24.53 -12.56
CA ASP A 400 -4.94 25.12 -11.23
C ASP A 400 -3.73 24.87 -10.31
N ARG A 401 -2.72 24.14 -10.81
CA ARG A 401 -1.52 23.76 -10.06
C ARG A 401 -0.30 24.51 -10.61
N PRO A 402 0.27 25.48 -9.87
CA PRO A 402 1.47 26.19 -10.33
C PRO A 402 2.64 25.22 -10.56
N ASP A 403 2.83 24.27 -9.63
CA ASP A 403 3.79 23.19 -9.74
C ASP A 403 3.10 21.83 -9.88
N LEU A 404 3.71 20.93 -10.64
CA LEU A 404 3.24 19.54 -10.80
C LEU A 404 4.11 18.59 -9.99
N ASN A 405 3.52 17.61 -9.33
CA ASN A 405 4.31 16.53 -8.73
C ASN A 405 4.80 15.56 -9.82
N SER A 406 5.87 14.81 -9.53
CA SER A 406 6.48 13.90 -10.49
C SER A 406 5.58 12.74 -10.94
N PHE A 407 4.63 12.29 -10.11
CA PHE A 407 3.66 11.25 -10.50
C PHE A 407 2.62 11.77 -11.49
N TYR A 408 2.28 13.05 -11.44
CA TYR A 408 1.27 13.65 -12.31
C TYR A 408 1.86 14.17 -13.62
N GLY A 409 2.86 15.05 -13.53
CA GLY A 409 3.40 15.76 -14.69
C GLY A 409 4.07 14.84 -15.71
N ARG A 410 4.73 13.76 -15.26
CA ARG A 410 5.45 12.86 -16.16
C ARG A 410 4.53 12.14 -17.15
N HIS A 411 3.34 11.75 -16.72
CA HIS A 411 2.41 10.98 -17.54
C HIS A 411 1.72 11.86 -18.58
N ILE A 412 1.41 13.11 -18.22
CA ILE A 412 0.96 14.13 -19.18
C ILE A 412 2.05 14.39 -20.22
N ALA A 413 3.31 14.57 -19.78
CA ALA A 413 4.42 14.77 -20.70
C ALA A 413 4.64 13.56 -21.62
N ALA A 414 4.56 12.33 -21.13
CA ALA A 414 4.68 11.11 -21.93
C ALA A 414 3.59 11.03 -23.02
N ALA A 415 2.35 11.38 -22.68
CA ALA A 415 1.25 11.44 -23.65
C ALA A 415 1.46 12.54 -24.71
N LEU A 416 1.99 13.70 -24.31
CA LEU A 416 2.38 14.77 -25.23
C LEU A 416 3.53 14.37 -26.16
N VAL A 417 4.52 13.62 -25.66
CA VAL A 417 5.59 13.06 -26.50
C VAL A 417 5.01 12.11 -27.54
N ALA A 418 4.10 11.22 -27.16
CA ALA A 418 3.45 10.32 -28.11
C ALA A 418 2.67 11.08 -29.19
N LEU A 419 2.00 12.18 -28.83
CA LEU A 419 1.34 13.09 -29.79
C LEU A 419 2.32 13.88 -30.69
N GLY A 420 3.63 13.76 -30.48
CA GLY A 420 4.65 14.56 -31.18
C GLY A 420 4.78 16.00 -30.70
N ASN A 421 4.09 16.38 -29.60
CA ASN A 421 4.10 17.73 -29.06
C ASN A 421 5.24 17.92 -28.04
N HIS A 422 6.48 17.83 -28.54
CA HIS A 422 7.68 17.81 -27.71
C HIS A 422 7.90 19.11 -26.90
N GLU A 423 7.59 20.27 -27.48
CA GLU A 423 7.74 21.56 -26.78
C GLU A 423 6.79 21.64 -25.58
N ARG A 424 5.53 21.26 -25.76
CA ARG A 424 4.56 21.24 -24.66
C ARG A 424 4.90 20.18 -23.61
N ALA A 425 5.43 19.03 -24.03
CA ALA A 425 5.93 18.02 -23.10
C ALA A 425 7.06 18.59 -22.21
N LEU A 426 8.01 19.33 -22.80
CA LEU A 426 9.08 19.98 -22.05
C LEU A 426 8.55 21.05 -21.09
N GLU A 427 7.59 21.87 -21.50
CA GLU A 427 6.92 22.85 -20.62
C GLU A 427 6.28 22.18 -19.40
N VAL A 428 5.62 21.03 -19.59
CA VAL A 428 5.02 20.25 -18.50
C VAL A 428 6.09 19.67 -17.58
N LEU A 429 7.16 19.07 -18.14
CA LEU A 429 8.27 18.55 -17.33
C LEU A 429 8.99 19.67 -16.55
N GLU A 430 9.08 20.87 -17.12
CA GLU A 430 9.70 22.03 -16.48
C GLU A 430 8.92 22.55 -15.28
N ARG A 431 7.60 22.33 -15.24
CA ARG A 431 6.73 22.63 -14.09
C ARG A 431 6.82 21.58 -12.96
N ILE A 432 7.53 20.46 -13.16
CA ILE A 432 7.58 19.43 -12.13
C ILE A 432 8.45 19.87 -10.95
N ARG A 433 7.89 19.85 -9.75
CA ARG A 433 8.58 20.09 -8.48
C ARG A 433 8.23 19.01 -7.43
N PRO A 434 9.15 18.74 -6.49
CA PRO A 434 10.54 19.22 -6.47
C PRO A 434 11.39 18.54 -7.56
N ARG A 435 12.48 19.20 -7.96
CA ARG A 435 13.55 18.55 -8.73
C ARG A 435 14.26 17.53 -7.82
N GLY A 436 14.82 16.49 -8.40
CA GLY A 436 15.64 15.53 -7.67
C GLY A 436 15.43 14.09 -8.12
N GLY A 437 15.98 13.16 -7.34
CA GLY A 437 16.14 11.75 -7.72
C GLY A 437 14.88 11.07 -8.25
N ARG A 438 13.68 11.38 -7.71
CA ARG A 438 12.42 10.84 -8.25
C ARG A 438 12.15 11.29 -9.69
N LEU A 439 12.27 12.59 -9.97
CA LEU A 439 12.12 13.08 -11.34
C LEU A 439 13.23 12.50 -12.22
N GLY A 440 14.47 12.47 -11.72
CA GLY A 440 15.62 11.87 -12.43
C GLY A 440 15.36 10.42 -12.84
N LEU A 441 14.85 9.59 -11.92
CA LEU A 441 14.42 8.22 -12.16
C LEU A 441 13.41 8.14 -13.30
N PHE A 442 12.36 8.97 -13.27
CA PHE A 442 11.31 8.95 -14.28
C PHE A 442 11.75 9.44 -15.65
N LEU A 443 12.66 10.43 -15.72
CA LEU A 443 13.22 10.91 -16.98
C LEU A 443 14.07 9.85 -17.69
N ARG A 444 14.45 8.75 -17.02
CA ARG A 444 15.07 7.57 -17.66
C ARG A 444 14.09 6.76 -18.52
N SER A 445 12.78 6.95 -18.35
CA SER A 445 11.72 6.20 -19.04
C SER A 445 11.91 6.24 -20.56
N PRO A 446 11.71 5.11 -21.28
CA PRO A 446 11.72 5.08 -22.74
C PRO A 446 10.64 5.97 -23.39
N GLU A 447 9.61 6.37 -22.64
CA GLU A 447 8.60 7.34 -23.08
C GLU A 447 9.19 8.71 -23.48
N PHE A 448 10.39 9.06 -22.98
CA PHE A 448 11.05 10.35 -23.24
C PHE A 448 12.21 10.26 -24.23
N ASP A 449 12.36 9.14 -24.96
CA ASP A 449 13.47 8.95 -25.90
C ASP A 449 13.56 10.05 -26.95
N ALA A 450 12.42 10.50 -27.46
CA ALA A 450 12.34 11.59 -28.44
C ALA A 450 12.84 12.95 -27.91
N LEU A 451 12.92 13.12 -26.59
CA LEU A 451 13.38 14.36 -25.95
C LEU A 451 14.86 14.34 -25.58
N ARG A 452 15.56 13.18 -25.62
CA ARG A 452 16.92 13.03 -25.07
C ARG A 452 17.97 13.95 -25.72
N THR A 453 17.77 14.34 -26.98
CA THR A 453 18.67 15.26 -27.70
C THR A 453 18.38 16.73 -27.42
N SER A 454 17.25 17.06 -26.78
CA SER A 454 16.88 18.42 -26.42
C SER A 454 17.77 18.95 -25.29
N PRO A 455 18.42 20.12 -25.45
CA PRO A 455 19.18 20.76 -24.38
C PRO A 455 18.31 21.08 -23.14
N ARG A 456 17.03 21.39 -23.34
CA ARG A 456 16.06 21.60 -22.24
C ARG A 456 15.88 20.32 -21.43
N PHE A 457 15.71 19.19 -22.10
CA PHE A 457 15.59 17.88 -21.45
C PHE A 457 16.87 17.48 -20.70
N GLN A 458 18.04 17.67 -21.31
CA GLN A 458 19.32 17.37 -20.66
C GLN A 458 19.53 18.20 -19.40
N ARG A 459 19.13 19.48 -19.42
CA ARG A 459 19.13 20.33 -18.23
C ARG A 459 18.21 19.79 -17.13
N LEU A 460 17.00 19.35 -17.48
CA LEU A 460 16.07 18.73 -16.53
C LEU A 460 16.66 17.47 -15.89
N VAL A 461 17.36 16.64 -16.66
CA VAL A 461 18.05 15.45 -16.16
C VAL A 461 19.17 15.85 -15.19
N GLU A 462 19.97 16.84 -15.55
CA GLU A 462 21.06 17.34 -14.69
C GLU A 462 20.53 17.90 -13.36
N GLU A 463 19.51 18.77 -13.42
CA GLU A 463 18.85 19.35 -12.25
C GLU A 463 18.19 18.30 -11.35
N SER A 464 17.87 17.13 -11.90
CA SER A 464 17.15 16.05 -11.22
C SER A 464 18.04 14.88 -10.80
N ARG A 465 19.37 15.03 -10.87
CA ARG A 465 20.28 14.01 -10.35
C ARG A 465 20.06 13.80 -8.85
N PRO A 466 20.13 12.55 -8.35
CA PRO A 466 20.20 12.31 -6.91
C PRO A 466 21.34 13.11 -6.31
N ARG A 467 21.06 13.86 -5.23
CA ARG A 467 22.06 14.60 -4.47
C ARG A 467 22.52 13.81 -3.25
#